data_AF-A0AAV2LVS4-F1
#
_entry.id   AF-A0AAV2LVS4-F1
#
_cell.length_a   1.000
_cell.length_b   1.000
_cell.length_c   1.000
_cell.angle_alpha   90.00
_cell.angle_beta   90.00
_cell.angle_gamma   90.00
#
_symmetry.space_group_name_H-M   'P 1'
#
loop_
_entity.id
_entity.type
_entity.pdbx_description
1 polymer ?
#
loop_
_entity_poly.entity_id
_entity_poly.type
_entity_poly.pdbx_seq_one_letter_code
_entity_poly.pdbx_strand_id
1 'polypeptide(L)'
;MENTSKQMANLTATVARVVEDVDRHGKNIKHVQSEIVKLKEENRLLKTAVEECKRYSRRWSLKLHGLKGNVNEDVRKEVILVLGKVAPGLQVYLRMDDPKRTDGSNRPVILLSALGLPEDG
;
A
#
# COMPACT_ATOMS: atom_id res chain seq x y z
N MET A 1 50.63 -23.09 43.05
CA MET A 1 50.35 -23.75 41.74
C MET A 1 48.88 -24.12 41.58
N GLU A 2 48.18 -24.51 42.63
CA GLU A 2 46.77 -24.93 42.52
C GLU A 2 45.79 -23.80 42.15
N ASN A 3 46.03 -22.59 42.65
CA ASN A 3 45.18 -21.43 42.32
C ASN A 3 45.28 -21.05 40.83
N THR A 4 46.48 -21.09 40.26
CA THR A 4 46.73 -20.88 38.82
C THR A 4 46.09 -21.98 37.97
N SER A 5 46.12 -23.24 38.43
CA SER A 5 45.44 -24.35 37.75
C SER A 5 43.91 -24.18 37.71
N LYS A 6 43.29 -23.76 38.82
CA LYS A 6 41.86 -23.46 38.88
C LYS A 6 41.46 -22.30 37.97
N GLN A 7 42.29 -21.25 37.91
CA GLN A 7 42.09 -20.13 36.99
C GLN A 7 42.19 -20.56 35.52
N MET A 8 43.16 -21.41 35.18
CA MET A 8 43.29 -21.96 33.82
C MET A 8 42.09 -22.82 33.41
N ALA A 9 41.58 -23.66 34.32
CA ALA A 9 40.39 -24.48 34.07
C ALA A 9 39.14 -23.61 33.82
N ASN A 10 38.94 -22.58 34.64
CA ASN A 10 37.82 -21.64 34.47
C ASN A 10 37.93 -20.85 33.16
N LEU A 11 39.13 -20.42 32.79
CA LEU A 11 39.36 -19.71 31.53
C LEU A 11 39.06 -20.62 30.33
N THR A 12 39.50 -21.88 30.39
CA THR A 12 39.22 -22.89 29.35
C THR A 12 37.72 -23.14 29.20
N ALA A 13 36.99 -23.30 30.30
CA ALA A 13 35.54 -23.45 30.28
C ALA A 13 34.81 -22.23 29.70
N THR A 14 35.29 -21.03 30.04
CA THR A 14 34.74 -19.77 29.52
C THR A 14 34.98 -19.66 28.01
N VAL A 15 36.19 -19.98 27.53
CA VAL A 15 36.51 -19.97 26.10
C VAL A 15 35.65 -20.98 25.33
N ALA A 16 35.49 -22.21 25.84
CA ALA A 16 34.63 -23.22 25.21
C ALA A 16 33.19 -22.72 25.05
N ARG A 17 32.63 -22.12 26.10
CA ARG A 17 31.27 -21.54 26.06
C ARG A 17 31.16 -20.38 25.06
N VAL A 18 32.16 -19.49 25.01
CA VAL A 18 32.16 -18.37 24.05
C VAL A 18 32.22 -18.89 22.61
N VAL A 19 32.97 -19.96 22.34
CA VAL A 19 33.03 -20.59 21.01
C VAL A 19 31.65 -21.14 20.62
N GLU A 20 30.97 -21.84 21.53
CA GLU A 20 29.60 -22.32 21.29
C GLU A 20 28.61 -21.18 21.05
N ASP A 21 28.71 -20.11 21.84
CA ASP A 21 27.87 -18.92 21.70
C ASP A 21 28.08 -18.23 20.35
N VAL A 22 29.32 -18.12 19.88
CA VAL A 22 29.67 -17.55 18.57
C VAL A 22 29.13 -18.40 17.43
N ASP A 23 29.25 -19.74 17.49
CA ASP A 23 28.68 -20.62 16.46
C ASP A 23 27.15 -20.52 16.41
N ARG A 24 26.50 -20.51 17.56
CA ARG A 24 25.04 -20.33 17.66
C ARG A 24 24.61 -18.97 17.11
N HIS A 25 25.31 -17.90 17.46
CA HIS A 25 25.03 -16.57 16.91
C HIS A 25 25.27 -16.51 15.40
N GLY A 26 26.32 -17.15 14.90
CA GLY A 26 26.58 -17.27 13.46
C GLY A 26 25.45 -17.94 12.69
N LYS A 27 24.89 -19.04 13.24
CA LYS A 27 23.71 -19.72 12.69
C LYS A 27 22.47 -18.82 12.71
N ASN A 28 22.22 -18.13 13.82
CA ASN A 28 21.08 -17.22 13.95
C ASN A 28 21.18 -16.04 12.97
N ILE A 29 22.38 -15.46 12.80
CA ILE A 29 22.61 -14.36 11.84
C ILE A 29 22.29 -14.81 10.43
N LYS A 30 22.79 -15.99 10.00
CA LYS A 30 22.50 -16.54 8.67
C LYS A 30 21.00 -16.78 8.47
N HIS A 31 20.32 -17.32 9.48
CA HIS A 31 18.88 -17.55 9.43
C HIS A 31 18.11 -16.22 9.29
N VAL A 32 18.40 -15.23 10.14
CA VAL A 32 17.76 -13.91 10.08
C VAL A 32 18.05 -13.21 8.74
N GLN A 33 19.27 -13.32 8.21
CA GLN A 33 19.60 -12.76 6.89
C GLN A 33 18.76 -13.39 5.78
N SER A 34 18.57 -14.72 5.79
CA SER A 34 17.69 -15.41 4.84
C SER A 34 16.25 -14.89 4.93
N GLU A 35 15.71 -14.77 6.14
CA GLU A 35 14.34 -14.27 6.34
C GLU A 35 14.18 -12.81 5.89
N ILE A 36 15.18 -11.96 6.12
CA ILE A 36 15.19 -10.58 5.62
C ILE A 36 15.11 -10.54 4.08
N VAL A 37 15.86 -11.41 3.39
CA VAL A 37 15.84 -11.47 1.93
C VAL A 37 14.46 -11.89 1.41
N LYS A 38 13.86 -12.93 2.01
CA LYS A 38 12.50 -13.39 1.66
C LYS A 38 11.47 -12.28 1.88
N LEU A 39 11.46 -11.67 3.07
CA LEU A 39 10.51 -10.62 3.41
C LEU A 39 10.65 -9.39 2.51
N LYS A 40 11.87 -9.04 2.09
CA LYS A 40 12.09 -7.95 1.12
C LYS A 40 11.46 -8.27 -0.23
N GLU A 41 11.61 -9.49 -0.71
CA GLU A 41 11.02 -9.90 -1.99
C GLU A 41 9.49 -9.97 -1.92
N GLU A 42 8.93 -10.55 -0.86
CA GLU A 42 7.49 -10.56 -0.62
C GLU A 42 6.92 -9.13 -0.55
N ASN A 43 7.58 -8.24 0.17
CA ASN A 43 7.18 -6.84 0.27
C ASN A 43 7.19 -6.14 -1.10
N ARG A 44 8.20 -6.44 -1.94
CA ARG A 44 8.30 -5.92 -3.31
C ARG A 44 7.14 -6.42 -4.17
N LEU A 45 6.83 -7.71 -4.12
CA LEU A 45 5.72 -8.32 -4.85
C LEU A 45 4.38 -7.74 -4.41
N LEU A 46 4.14 -7.63 -3.09
CA LEU A 46 2.92 -7.05 -2.54
C LEU A 46 2.74 -5.59 -2.93
N LYS A 47 3.80 -4.77 -2.88
CA LYS A 47 3.75 -3.38 -3.35
C LYS A 47 3.35 -3.30 -4.83
N THR A 48 3.92 -4.17 -5.66
CA THR A 48 3.60 -4.24 -7.08
C THR A 48 2.13 -4.63 -7.30
N ALA A 49 1.65 -5.66 -6.60
CA ALA A 49 0.25 -6.09 -6.67
C ALA A 49 -0.71 -4.99 -6.23
N VAL A 50 -0.40 -4.26 -5.14
CA VAL A 50 -1.21 -3.14 -4.66
C VAL A 50 -1.25 -2.01 -5.69
N GLU A 51 -0.12 -1.67 -6.31
CA GLU A 51 -0.08 -0.62 -7.32
C GLU A 51 -0.89 -1.02 -8.56
N GLU A 52 -0.81 -2.27 -8.98
CA GLU A 52 -1.58 -2.78 -10.10
C GLU A 52 -3.09 -2.81 -9.77
N CYS A 53 -3.48 -3.23 -8.56
CA CYS A 53 -4.87 -3.14 -8.09
C CYS A 53 -5.39 -1.69 -8.08
N LYS A 54 -4.59 -0.73 -7.60
CA LYS A 54 -4.95 0.70 -7.64
C LYS A 54 -5.11 1.19 -9.06
N ARG A 55 -4.21 0.79 -9.96
CA ARG A 55 -4.26 1.11 -11.38
C ARG A 55 -5.52 0.56 -12.03
N TYR A 56 -5.84 -0.72 -11.82
CA TYR A 56 -7.05 -1.34 -12.35
C TYR A 56 -8.32 -0.70 -11.79
N SER A 57 -8.37 -0.40 -10.49
CA SER A 57 -9.49 0.30 -9.87
C SER A 57 -9.71 1.69 -10.47
N ARG A 58 -8.64 2.39 -10.84
CA ARG A 58 -8.69 3.73 -11.47
C ARG A 58 -8.80 3.72 -12.99
N ARG A 59 -8.65 2.56 -13.65
CA ARG A 59 -8.61 2.46 -15.12
C ARG A 59 -9.85 3.04 -15.79
N TRP A 60 -11.00 2.81 -15.15
CA TRP A 60 -12.30 3.31 -15.59
C TRP A 60 -12.76 4.51 -14.75
N SER A 61 -11.85 5.14 -13.99
CA SER A 61 -12.16 6.36 -13.28
C SER A 61 -11.92 7.57 -14.17
N LEU A 62 -12.91 8.46 -14.26
CA LEU A 62 -12.79 9.74 -14.95
C LEU A 62 -12.62 10.85 -13.91
N LYS A 63 -11.59 11.67 -14.05
CA LYS A 63 -11.32 12.77 -13.12
C LYS A 63 -11.70 14.10 -13.76
N LEU A 64 -12.70 14.77 -13.20
CA LEU A 64 -13.11 16.10 -13.63
C LEU A 64 -12.37 17.15 -12.82
N HIS A 65 -11.70 18.06 -13.52
CA HIS A 65 -10.96 19.18 -12.94
C HIS A 65 -11.69 20.49 -13.22
N GLY A 66 -11.51 21.49 -12.34
CA GLY A 66 -12.03 22.83 -12.54
C GLY A 66 -13.52 23.02 -12.21
N LEU A 67 -14.16 22.03 -11.56
CA LEU A 67 -15.48 22.21 -10.97
C LEU A 67 -15.36 23.20 -9.80
N LYS A 68 -16.09 24.31 -9.91
CA LYS A 68 -16.11 25.38 -8.92
C LYS A 68 -16.83 24.89 -7.67
N GLY A 69 -16.10 24.77 -6.56
CA GLY A 69 -16.69 24.29 -5.32
C GLY A 69 -17.63 25.29 -4.68
N ASN A 70 -18.91 24.94 -4.59
CA ASN A 70 -19.90 25.74 -3.85
C ASN A 70 -20.32 25.01 -2.56
N VAL A 71 -20.62 25.78 -1.51
CA VAL A 71 -21.20 25.23 -0.29
C VAL A 71 -22.59 24.67 -0.62
N ASN A 72 -22.84 23.39 -0.30
CA ASN A 72 -24.04 22.63 -0.65
C ASN A 72 -24.24 22.31 -2.15
N GLU A 73 -23.17 22.26 -2.93
CA GLU A 73 -23.21 21.82 -4.33
C GLU A 73 -23.64 20.35 -4.45
N ASP A 74 -24.63 20.08 -5.31
CA ASP A 74 -24.94 18.73 -5.78
C ASP A 74 -24.02 18.37 -6.95
N VAL A 75 -22.83 17.89 -6.61
CA VAL A 75 -21.79 17.56 -7.58
C VAL A 75 -22.31 16.59 -8.65
N ARG A 76 -23.23 15.68 -8.30
CA ARG A 76 -23.77 14.71 -9.26
C ARG A 76 -24.51 15.41 -10.37
N LYS A 77 -25.36 16.39 -10.05
CA LYS A 77 -26.09 17.16 -11.06
C LYS A 77 -25.15 17.93 -11.97
N GLU A 78 -24.12 18.58 -11.41
CA GLU A 78 -23.14 19.33 -12.20
C GLU A 78 -22.37 18.42 -13.18
N VAL A 79 -21.94 17.25 -12.70
CA VAL A 79 -21.30 16.25 -13.55
C VAL A 79 -22.23 15.75 -14.66
N ILE A 80 -23.48 15.42 -14.34
CA ILE A 80 -24.47 14.96 -15.33
C ILE A 80 -24.70 16.05 -16.38
N LEU A 81 -24.78 17.32 -15.97
CA LEU A 81 -24.93 18.44 -16.89
C LEU A 81 -23.73 18.58 -17.82
N VAL A 82 -22.51 18.46 -17.30
CA VAL A 82 -21.28 18.51 -18.11
C VAL A 82 -21.22 17.32 -19.08
N LEU A 83 -21.50 16.10 -18.61
CA LEU A 83 -21.53 14.91 -19.46
C LEU A 83 -22.62 15.00 -20.53
N GLY A 84 -23.81 15.52 -20.19
CA GLY A 84 -24.90 15.71 -21.15
C GLY A 84 -24.56 16.69 -22.28
N LYS A 85 -23.69 17.68 -22.03
CA LYS A 85 -23.19 18.60 -23.06
C LYS A 85 -22.15 17.95 -23.97
N VAL A 86 -21.27 17.13 -23.42
CA VAL A 86 -20.12 16.55 -24.16
C VAL A 86 -20.48 15.21 -24.82
N ALA A 87 -21.35 14.42 -24.19
CA ALA A 87 -21.75 13.07 -24.60
C ALA A 87 -23.24 12.83 -24.28
N PRO A 88 -24.17 13.46 -25.01
CA PRO A 88 -25.61 13.44 -24.71
C PRO A 88 -26.27 12.04 -24.77
N GLY A 89 -25.66 11.08 -25.47
CA GLY A 89 -26.15 9.69 -25.56
C GLY A 89 -25.64 8.77 -24.46
N LEU A 90 -24.77 9.26 -23.58
CA LEU A 90 -24.11 8.43 -22.58
C LEU A 90 -24.98 8.31 -21.32
N GLN A 91 -25.70 7.20 -21.19
CA GLN A 91 -26.38 6.84 -19.94
C GLN A 91 -25.37 6.18 -18.99
N VAL A 92 -24.91 6.93 -17.98
CA VAL A 92 -23.95 6.41 -17.00
C VAL A 92 -24.60 6.28 -15.63
N TYR A 93 -24.46 5.11 -15.01
CA TYR A 93 -24.67 4.98 -13.58
C TYR A 93 -23.44 5.53 -12.83
N LEU A 94 -23.57 6.73 -12.27
CA LEU A 94 -22.46 7.44 -11.65
C LEU A 94 -22.36 7.12 -10.16
N ARG A 95 -21.33 6.34 -9.80
CA ARG A 95 -20.81 6.33 -8.44
C ARG A 95 -19.74 7.41 -8.33
N MET A 96 -19.90 8.29 -7.34
CA MET A 96 -19.05 9.47 -7.18
C MET A 96 -18.41 9.47 -5.80
N ASP A 97 -17.10 9.67 -5.79
CA ASP A 97 -16.37 10.02 -4.59
C ASP A 97 -16.02 11.50 -4.65
N ASP A 98 -16.66 12.29 -3.79
CA ASP A 98 -16.38 13.73 -3.61
C ASP A 98 -15.64 13.95 -2.29
N PRO A 99 -14.30 14.07 -2.29
CA PRO A 99 -13.58 14.48 -1.11
C PRO A 99 -13.95 15.95 -0.78
N LYS A 100 -14.89 16.12 0.15
CA LYS A 100 -15.37 17.44 0.60
C LYS A 100 -14.18 18.29 1.07
N ARG A 101 -13.89 19.36 0.33
CA ARG A 101 -12.98 20.42 0.77
C ARG A 101 -13.80 21.55 1.37
N THR A 102 -13.44 21.99 2.57
CA THR A 102 -14.12 23.07 3.29
C THR A 102 -13.63 24.46 2.90
N ASP A 103 -12.65 24.56 2.00
CA ASP A 103 -11.93 25.79 1.64
C ASP A 103 -12.47 26.52 0.40
N GLY A 104 -13.52 26.00 -0.25
CA GLY A 104 -14.10 26.59 -1.46
C GLY A 104 -13.19 26.56 -2.70
N SER A 105 -12.06 25.86 -2.65
CA SER A 105 -11.14 25.72 -3.77
C SER A 105 -11.68 24.75 -4.84
N ASN A 106 -11.24 24.93 -6.08
CA ASN A 106 -11.53 23.97 -7.16
C ASN A 106 -11.03 22.58 -6.74
N ARG A 107 -11.92 21.59 -6.76
CA ARG A 107 -11.61 20.23 -6.34
C ARG A 107 -11.73 19.24 -7.50
N PRO A 108 -10.86 18.23 -7.57
CA PRO A 108 -11.03 17.16 -8.53
C PRO A 108 -12.17 16.24 -8.08
N VAL A 109 -13.12 15.99 -8.98
CA VAL A 109 -14.20 15.02 -8.76
C VAL A 109 -13.83 13.72 -9.47
N ILE A 110 -13.89 12.60 -8.75
CA ILE A 110 -13.59 11.27 -9.32
C ILE A 110 -14.90 10.55 -9.60
N LEU A 111 -15.10 10.25 -10.87
CA LEU A 111 -16.18 9.44 -11.38
C LEU A 111 -15.67 8.01 -11.45
N LEU A 112 -16.27 7.11 -10.68
CA LEU A 112 -16.03 5.69 -10.85
C LEU A 112 -17.09 5.19 -11.84
N SER A 113 -16.72 5.02 -13.12
CA SER A 113 -17.64 4.34 -14.03
C SER A 113 -17.61 2.86 -13.67
N ALA A 114 -18.70 2.37 -13.09
CA ALA A 114 -19.02 0.97 -13.23
C ALA A 114 -19.42 0.80 -14.70
N LEU A 115 -18.51 0.32 -15.55
CA LEU A 115 -18.90 -0.41 -16.74
C LEU A 115 -19.49 -1.75 -16.26
N GLY A 116 -20.62 -1.67 -15.55
CA GLY A 116 -21.53 -2.78 -15.45
C GLY A 116 -22.04 -2.95 -16.86
N LEU A 117 -21.63 -4.03 -17.52
CA LEU A 117 -22.51 -4.63 -18.50
C LEU A 117 -23.90 -4.71 -17.85
N PRO A 118 -24.99 -4.39 -18.56
CA PRO A 118 -26.32 -4.66 -18.04
C PRO A 118 -26.30 -6.11 -17.55
N GLU A 119 -26.60 -6.32 -16.26
CA GLU A 119 -26.95 -7.67 -15.84
C GLU A 119 -28.27 -7.95 -16.57
N ASP A 120 -28.16 -8.72 -17.65
CA ASP A 120 -29.30 -9.19 -18.44
C ASP A 120 -30.27 -9.93 -17.50
N GLY A 121 -31.52 -9.48 -17.43
CA GLY A 121 -32.66 -10.21 -16.84
C GLY A 121 -33.51 -9.41 -15.88
#